data_AF-A0A2V7JFI5-F1
#
_entry.id   AF-A0A2V7JFI5-F1
#
_cell.length_a   1.000
_cell.length_b   1.000
_cell.length_c   1.000
_cell.angle_alpha   90.00
_cell.angle_beta   90.00
_cell.angle_gamma   90.00
#
_symmetry.space_group_name_H-M   'P 1'
#
loop_
_entity.id
_entity.type
_entity.pdbx_description
1 polymer ?
#
loop_
_entity_poly.entity_id
_entity_poly.type
_entity_poly.pdbx_seq_one_letter_code
_entity_poly.pdbx_strand_id
1 'polypeptide(L)'
;MLEPVSPPQVDDFGLPPGARDEYLQGARDQLGAIAELAERLIAAGDDTAAIEDLRRDAHRLRGSAGSFGFPQASVVAAELEEAAKQWLEHPGNGVADRGQAARGYVRRLASALFTKQAVAPTPSSDARRTTHDRSAT
;
A
#
# COMPACT_ATOMS: atom_id res chain seq x y z
N MET A 1 25.40 -38.20 4.76
CA MET A 1 24.45 -37.47 5.62
C MET A 1 23.87 -36.35 4.77
N LEU A 2 22.56 -36.31 4.59
CA LEU A 2 21.90 -35.16 3.97
C LEU A 2 21.89 -34.04 5.02
N GLU A 3 22.48 -32.88 4.72
CA GLU A 3 22.34 -31.72 5.60
C GLU A 3 20.86 -31.31 5.67
N PRO A 4 20.33 -31.00 6.87
CA PRO A 4 18.98 -30.46 6.98
C PRO A 4 18.98 -29.07 6.34
N VAL A 5 18.33 -28.93 5.19
CA VAL A 5 17.97 -27.61 4.65
C VAL A 5 17.07 -26.94 5.68
N SER A 6 17.56 -25.86 6.30
CA SER A 6 16.73 -25.06 7.19
C SER A 6 15.52 -24.55 6.41
N PRO A 7 14.30 -24.60 6.98
CA PRO A 7 13.12 -24.09 6.30
C PRO A 7 13.35 -22.62 5.93
N PRO A 8 12.81 -22.15 4.80
CA PRO A 8 12.92 -20.75 4.41
C PRO A 8 12.36 -19.89 5.54
N GLN A 9 13.18 -18.97 6.04
CA GLN A 9 12.78 -18.00 7.05
C GLN A 9 11.84 -17.00 6.38
N VAL A 10 10.54 -17.24 6.45
CA VAL A 10 9.52 -16.31 5.96
C VAL A 10 9.05 -15.40 7.09
N ASP A 11 8.72 -14.15 6.77
CA ASP A 11 8.12 -13.23 7.74
C ASP A 11 6.63 -13.55 8.00
N ASP A 12 5.96 -12.74 8.82
CA ASP A 12 4.54 -12.88 9.16
C ASP A 12 3.61 -12.82 7.94
N PHE A 13 4.10 -12.37 6.77
CA PHE A 13 3.37 -12.30 5.50
C PHE A 13 3.76 -13.42 4.52
N GLY A 14 4.62 -14.37 4.94
CA GLY A 14 5.12 -15.42 4.05
C GLY A 14 6.17 -14.94 3.05
N LEU A 15 6.74 -13.75 3.25
CA LEU A 15 7.74 -13.17 2.35
C LEU A 15 9.14 -13.63 2.72
N PRO A 16 10.03 -13.82 1.73
CA PRO A 16 11.44 -14.10 2.01
C PRO A 16 12.12 -12.88 2.68
N PRO A 17 13.22 -13.10 3.41
CA PRO A 17 13.92 -12.03 4.10
C PRO A 17 14.35 -10.92 3.13
N GLY A 18 14.08 -9.67 3.50
CA GLY A 18 14.47 -8.50 2.69
C GLY A 18 13.54 -8.16 1.51
N ALA A 19 12.60 -9.03 1.12
CA ALA A 19 11.68 -8.74 0.01
C ALA A 19 10.79 -7.53 0.27
N ARG A 20 10.41 -7.31 1.54
CA ARG A 20 9.66 -6.12 1.95
C ARG A 20 10.48 -4.83 1.80
N ASP A 21 11.78 -4.88 2.10
CA ASP A 21 12.68 -3.73 1.97
C ASP A 21 12.97 -3.40 0.50
N GLU A 22 13.17 -4.42 -0.33
CA GLU A 22 13.30 -4.28 -1.78
C GLU A 22 12.03 -3.67 -2.40
N TYR A 23 10.86 -4.17 -1.98
CA TYR A 23 9.58 -3.60 -2.38
C TYR A 23 9.46 -2.12 -1.99
N LEU A 24 9.80 -1.77 -0.74
CA LEU A 24 9.77 -0.39 -0.27
C LEU A 24 10.72 0.52 -1.04
N GLN A 25 11.88 0.02 -1.48
CA GLN A 25 12.79 0.76 -2.31
C GLN A 25 12.17 1.08 -3.68
N GLY A 26 11.63 0.08 -4.37
CA GLY A 26 10.92 0.31 -5.65
C GLY A 26 9.68 1.19 -5.49
N ALA A 27 8.97 1.07 -4.37
CA ALA A 27 7.82 1.90 -4.06
C ALA A 27 8.19 3.38 -3.84
N ARG A 28 9.41 3.70 -3.38
CA ARG A 28 9.90 5.09 -3.30
C ARG A 28 10.05 5.70 -4.69
N ASP A 29 10.68 4.97 -5.61
CA ASP A 29 10.89 5.44 -6.98
C ASP A 29 9.55 5.65 -7.69
N GLN A 30 8.64 4.68 -7.54
CA GLN A 30 7.29 4.80 -8.09
C GLN A 30 6.51 5.97 -7.49
N LEU A 31 6.65 6.23 -6.19
CA LEU A 31 6.01 7.38 -5.56
C LEU A 31 6.57 8.71 -6.07
N GLY A 32 7.87 8.76 -6.38
CA GLY A 32 8.50 9.89 -7.07
C GLY A 32 7.87 10.17 -8.43
N ALA A 33 7.70 9.14 -9.26
CA ALA A 33 7.04 9.27 -10.55
C ALA A 33 5.58 9.76 -10.43
N ILE A 34 4.80 9.22 -9.48
CA ILE A 34 3.43 9.68 -9.19
C ILE A 34 3.43 11.16 -8.75
N ALA A 35 4.43 11.60 -7.98
CA ALA A 35 4.55 12.99 -7.57
C ALA A 35 4.85 13.92 -8.76
N GLU A 36 5.71 13.52 -9.68
CA GLU A 36 5.97 14.29 -10.91
C GLU A 36 4.72 14.43 -11.79
N LEU A 37 3.92 13.36 -11.90
CA LEU A 37 2.62 13.39 -12.59
C LEU A 37 1.64 14.34 -11.90
N ALA A 38 1.63 14.38 -10.55
CA ALA A 38 0.81 15.33 -9.81
C ALA A 38 1.21 16.78 -10.10
N GLU A 39 2.51 17.08 -10.18
CA GLU A 39 3.00 18.43 -10.53
C GLU A 39 2.69 18.80 -11.99
N ARG A 40 2.74 17.84 -12.92
CA ARG A 40 2.24 18.04 -14.31
C ARG A 40 0.76 18.43 -14.31
N LEU A 41 -0.07 17.77 -13.50
CA LEU A 41 -1.50 18.09 -13.38
C LEU A 41 -1.78 19.39 -12.63
N ILE A 42 -0.85 19.87 -11.80
CA ILE A 42 -0.91 21.23 -11.24
C ILE A 42 -0.69 22.27 -12.35
N ALA A 43 0.25 22.02 -13.26
CA ALA A 43 0.53 22.91 -14.38
C ALA A 43 -0.53 22.85 -15.49
N ALA A 44 -1.07 21.66 -15.76
CA ALA A 44 -2.07 21.38 -16.80
C ALA A 44 -3.03 20.27 -16.35
N GLY A 45 -4.15 20.64 -15.72
CA GLY A 45 -5.12 19.69 -15.17
C GLY A 45 -5.88 18.85 -16.22
N ASP A 46 -5.77 19.20 -17.49
CA ASP A 46 -6.34 18.48 -18.64
C ASP A 46 -5.31 17.62 -19.38
N ASP A 47 -4.09 17.47 -18.84
CA ASP A 47 -3.05 16.58 -19.37
C ASP A 47 -3.48 15.10 -19.25
N THR A 48 -4.21 14.62 -20.26
CA THR A 48 -4.77 13.27 -20.31
C THR A 48 -3.71 12.19 -20.30
N ALA A 49 -2.51 12.46 -20.83
CA ALA A 49 -1.38 11.54 -20.76
C ALA A 49 -0.91 11.37 -19.31
N ALA A 50 -0.78 12.47 -18.57
CA ALA A 50 -0.44 12.41 -17.14
C ALA A 50 -1.51 11.67 -16.32
N ILE A 51 -2.79 11.86 -16.63
CA ILE A 51 -3.89 11.14 -15.94
C ILE A 51 -3.82 9.63 -16.21
N GLU A 52 -3.56 9.22 -17.46
CA GLU A 52 -3.45 7.80 -17.82
C GLU A 52 -2.23 7.13 -17.18
N ASP A 53 -1.09 7.83 -17.13
CA ASP A 53 0.10 7.34 -16.43
C ASP A 53 -0.16 7.20 -14.92
N LEU A 54 -0.84 8.19 -14.31
CA LEU A 54 -1.23 8.16 -12.90
C LEU A 54 -2.12 6.96 -12.58
N ARG A 55 -3.10 6.66 -13.46
CA ARG A 55 -3.98 5.49 -13.35
C ARG A 55 -3.19 4.19 -13.40
N ARG A 56 -2.22 4.07 -14.30
CA ARG A 56 -1.39 2.85 -14.46
C ARG A 56 -0.49 2.61 -13.25
N ASP A 57 0.15 3.66 -12.75
CA ASP A 57 0.99 3.54 -11.56
C ASP A 57 0.17 3.21 -10.31
N ALA A 58 -1.00 3.82 -10.16
CA ALA A 58 -1.94 3.50 -9.10
C ALA A 58 -2.40 2.02 -9.18
N HIS A 59 -2.75 1.54 -10.37
CA HIS A 59 -3.14 0.14 -10.58
C HIS A 59 -2.03 -0.84 -10.20
N ARG A 60 -0.78 -0.56 -10.60
CA ARG A 60 0.38 -1.40 -10.26
C ARG A 60 0.59 -1.44 -8.76
N LEU A 61 0.56 -0.28 -8.10
CA LEU A 61 0.77 -0.17 -6.66
C LEU A 61 -0.34 -0.86 -5.86
N ARG A 62 -1.59 -0.73 -6.30
CA ARG A 62 -2.75 -1.46 -5.75
C ARG A 62 -2.54 -2.98 -5.86
N GLY A 63 -2.07 -3.45 -7.01
CA GLY A 63 -1.86 -4.88 -7.28
C GLY A 63 -0.76 -5.52 -6.44
N SER A 64 0.27 -4.75 -6.06
CA SER A 64 1.41 -5.28 -5.30
C SER A 64 1.32 -5.03 -3.80
N ALA A 65 0.86 -3.86 -3.34
CA ALA A 65 1.03 -3.41 -1.96
C ALA A 65 0.44 -4.35 -0.90
N GLY A 66 -0.72 -4.97 -1.18
CA GLY A 66 -1.35 -5.91 -0.26
C GLY A 66 -0.47 -7.13 0.03
N SER A 67 0.16 -7.69 -1.01
CA SER A 67 1.03 -8.87 -0.91
C SER A 67 2.31 -8.61 -0.11
N PHE A 68 2.75 -7.35 0.00
CA PHE A 68 3.93 -6.95 0.77
C PHE A 68 3.60 -6.42 2.18
N GLY A 69 2.35 -6.59 2.64
CA GLY A 69 1.93 -6.17 3.97
C GLY A 69 1.58 -4.69 4.10
N PHE A 70 1.20 -4.02 3.01
CA PHE A 70 0.79 -2.62 2.99
C PHE A 70 -0.68 -2.43 2.54
N PRO A 71 -1.67 -2.98 3.27
CA PRO A 71 -3.07 -2.93 2.86
C PRO A 71 -3.62 -1.50 2.76
N GLN A 72 -3.22 -0.59 3.65
CA GLN A 72 -3.60 0.83 3.53
C GLN A 72 -3.05 1.49 2.26
N ALA A 73 -1.84 1.14 1.83
CA ALA A 73 -1.28 1.67 0.58
C ALA A 73 -2.07 1.12 -0.63
N SER A 74 -2.47 -0.15 -0.59
CA SER A 74 -3.36 -0.74 -1.60
C SER A 74 -4.71 -0.01 -1.71
N VAL A 75 -5.30 0.40 -0.58
CA VAL A 75 -6.56 1.15 -0.56
C VAL A 75 -6.39 2.54 -1.17
N VAL A 76 -5.38 3.29 -0.73
CA VAL A 76 -5.14 4.64 -1.27
C VAL A 76 -4.80 4.60 -2.76
N ALA A 77 -4.07 3.58 -3.22
CA ALA A 77 -3.79 3.37 -4.63
C ALA A 77 -5.07 3.06 -5.44
N ALA A 78 -5.99 2.27 -4.90
CA ALA A 78 -7.28 2.04 -5.55
C ALA A 78 -8.10 3.33 -5.68
N GLU A 79 -8.15 4.15 -4.63
CA GLU A 79 -8.84 5.44 -4.69
C GLU A 79 -8.24 6.39 -5.73
N LEU A 80 -6.91 6.44 -5.84
CA LEU A 80 -6.22 7.21 -6.88
C LEU A 80 -6.53 6.67 -8.29
N GLU A 81 -6.53 5.35 -8.47
CA GLU A 81 -6.88 4.69 -9.74
C GLU A 81 -8.31 5.06 -10.16
N GLU A 82 -9.27 5.03 -9.24
CA GLU A 82 -10.67 5.40 -9.51
C GLU A 82 -10.84 6.89 -9.79
N ALA A 83 -10.15 7.77 -9.04
CA ALA A 83 -10.17 9.20 -9.33
C ALA A 83 -9.64 9.50 -10.75
N ALA A 84 -8.53 8.87 -11.15
CA ALA A 84 -7.97 9.03 -12.49
C ALA A 84 -8.93 8.52 -13.59
N LYS A 85 -9.62 7.40 -13.39
CA LYS A 85 -10.67 6.92 -14.31
C LYS A 85 -11.77 7.95 -14.48
N GLN A 86 -12.29 8.51 -13.37
CA GLN A 86 -13.34 9.53 -13.42
C GLN A 86 -12.89 10.79 -14.16
N TRP A 87 -11.63 11.20 -14.01
CA TRP A 87 -11.08 12.35 -14.74
C TRP A 87 -10.98 12.10 -16.25
N LEU A 88 -10.69 10.87 -16.67
CA LEU A 88 -10.69 10.46 -18.08
C LEU A 88 -12.10 10.36 -18.65
N GLU A 89 -13.05 9.83 -17.88
CA GLU A 89 -14.47 9.71 -18.28
C GLU A 89 -15.17 11.07 -18.37
N HIS A 90 -14.77 12.01 -17.51
CA HIS A 90 -15.36 13.34 -17.41
C HIS A 90 -14.28 14.43 -17.51
N PRO A 91 -13.70 14.65 -18.71
CA PRO A 91 -12.51 15.49 -18.89
C PRO A 91 -12.72 16.96 -18.48
N GLY A 92 -13.94 17.48 -18.50
CA GLY A 92 -14.26 18.85 -18.05
C GLY A 92 -14.45 19.03 -16.55
N ASN A 93 -14.59 17.96 -15.77
CA ASN A 93 -14.92 18.06 -14.34
C ASN A 93 -13.66 18.20 -13.48
N GLY A 94 -13.67 19.20 -12.59
CA GLY A 94 -12.65 19.38 -11.55
C GLY A 94 -11.23 19.62 -12.05
N VAL A 95 -11.06 20.07 -13.30
CA VAL A 95 -9.74 20.28 -13.95
C VAL A 95 -8.79 21.09 -13.07
N ALA A 96 -9.28 22.16 -12.45
CA ALA A 96 -8.49 23.03 -11.57
C ALA A 96 -7.95 22.33 -10.30
N ASP A 97 -8.61 21.26 -9.85
CA ASP A 97 -8.31 20.61 -8.56
C ASP A 97 -7.53 19.30 -8.70
N ARG A 98 -7.43 18.73 -9.91
CA ARG A 98 -6.82 17.40 -10.16
C ARG A 98 -5.39 17.29 -9.65
N GLY A 99 -4.56 18.29 -9.93
CA GLY A 99 -3.18 18.32 -9.45
C GLY A 99 -3.08 18.31 -7.92
N GLN A 100 -3.91 19.10 -7.24
CA GLN A 100 -3.96 19.13 -5.78
C GLN A 100 -4.51 17.83 -5.19
N ALA A 101 -5.52 17.25 -5.81
CA ALA A 101 -6.05 15.94 -5.44
C ALA A 101 -4.96 14.85 -5.58
N ALA A 102 -4.26 14.79 -6.72
CA ALA A 102 -3.16 13.86 -6.97
C ALA A 102 -2.04 14.00 -5.92
N ARG A 103 -1.64 15.23 -5.58
CA ARG A 103 -0.66 15.51 -4.52
C ARG A 103 -1.14 15.05 -3.14
N GLY A 104 -2.43 15.16 -2.87
CA GLY A 104 -3.07 14.60 -1.68
C GLY A 104 -2.91 13.08 -1.59
N TYR A 105 -3.13 12.37 -2.70
CA TYR A 105 -2.91 10.92 -2.77
C TYR A 105 -1.45 10.55 -2.58
N VAL A 106 -0.50 11.26 -3.18
CA VAL A 106 0.95 11.05 -2.98
C VAL A 106 1.31 11.07 -1.49
N ARG A 107 0.82 12.08 -0.76
CA ARG A 107 1.08 12.19 0.69
C ARG A 107 0.49 11.01 1.48
N ARG A 108 -0.73 10.58 1.12
CA ARG A 108 -1.39 9.44 1.76
C ARG A 108 -0.69 8.12 1.47
N LEU A 109 -0.21 7.92 0.24
CA LEU A 109 0.61 6.78 -0.16
C LEU A 109 1.93 6.75 0.61
N ALA A 110 2.62 7.89 0.70
CA ALA A 110 3.86 8.02 1.48
C ALA A 110 3.64 7.61 2.93
N SER A 111 2.57 8.13 3.56
CA SER A 111 2.22 7.79 4.93
C SER A 111 1.91 6.30 5.08
N ALA A 112 1.18 5.69 4.13
CA ALA A 112 0.81 4.29 4.21
C ALA A 112 1.98 3.32 3.99
N LEU A 113 3.01 3.72 3.24
CA LEU A 113 4.19 2.90 2.92
C LEU A 113 5.34 3.07 3.92
N PHE A 114 5.57 4.30 4.39
CA PHE A 114 6.80 4.65 5.13
C PHE A 114 6.58 5.06 6.58
N THR A 115 5.33 5.18 7.03
CA THR A 115 5.09 5.31 8.48
C THR A 115 5.29 3.94 9.09
N LYS A 116 6.13 3.87 10.13
CA LYS A 116 6.37 2.65 10.90
C LYS A 116 5.03 2.09 11.36
N GLN A 117 4.56 1.04 10.70
CA GLN A 117 3.40 0.27 11.13
C GLN A 117 3.73 -0.22 12.54
N ALA A 118 3.08 0.35 13.56
CA ALA A 118 3.06 -0.29 14.86
C ALA A 118 2.34 -1.62 14.63
N VAL A 119 3.09 -2.72 14.67
CA VAL A 119 2.51 -4.06 14.75
C VAL A 119 1.66 -4.04 16.01
N ALA A 120 0.35 -3.94 15.86
CA ALA A 120 -0.56 -4.12 16.98
C ALA A 120 -0.36 -5.56 17.46
N PRO A 121 -0.09 -5.80 18.75
CA PRO A 121 0.03 -7.16 19.26
C PRO A 121 -1.30 -7.87 18.97
N THR A 122 -1.24 -8.99 18.26
CA THR A 122 -2.34 -9.94 18.17
C THR A 122 -2.78 -10.26 19.60
N PRO A 123 -4.07 -10.12 19.96
CA PRO A 123 -4.53 -10.65 21.23
C PRO A 123 -4.36 -12.16 21.16
N SER A 124 -3.28 -12.65 21.79
CA SER A 124 -3.03 -14.07 21.95
C SER A 124 -4.25 -14.64 22.66
N SER A 125 -4.98 -15.48 21.93
CA SER A 125 -6.09 -16.24 22.47
C SER A 125 -5.50 -17.34 23.35
N ASP A 126 -4.98 -16.93 24.51
CA ASP A 126 -4.57 -17.83 25.58
C ASP A 126 -5.10 -17.30 26.91
N ALA A 127 -6.42 -17.35 27.03
CA ALA A 127 -7.10 -17.26 28.31
C ALA A 127 -7.78 -18.60 28.60
N ARG A 128 -6.94 -19.52 29.10
CA ARG A 128 -7.28 -20.47 30.17
C ARG A 128 -8.24 -21.60 29.81
N ARG A 129 -7.64 -22.68 29.27
CA ARG A 129 -7.89 -24.00 29.86
C ARG A 129 -7.24 -24.04 31.26
N THR A 130 -7.91 -24.71 32.20
CA THR A 130 -7.45 -25.19 33.53
C THR A 130 -8.03 -24.46 34.75
N THR A 131 -9.19 -24.93 35.19
CA THR A 131 -9.42 -25.26 36.60
C THR A 131 -10.28 -26.52 36.64
N HIS A 132 -9.58 -27.65 36.73
CA HIS A 132 -10.14 -28.91 37.23
C HIS A 132 -9.98 -28.89 38.75
N ASP A 133 -11.11 -29.16 39.43
CA ASP A 133 -11.25 -29.93 40.68
C ASP A 133 -10.59 -29.44 41.98
N ARG A 134 -11.44 -29.20 43.01
CA ARG A 134 -11.29 -29.87 44.32
C ARG A 134 -12.47 -29.65 45.28
N SER A 135 -13.05 -30.79 45.69
CA SER A 135 -13.38 -31.19 47.08
C SER A 135 -14.69 -30.77 47.75
N ALA A 136 -15.55 -31.79 47.93
CA ALA A 136 -16.32 -32.21 49.09
C ALA A 136 -16.26 -31.38 50.40
N THR A 137 -17.44 -31.08 50.96
CA THR A 137 -18.00 -31.72 52.19
C THR A 137 -19.47 -31.33 52.29
#